data_AF-A0A935VYF9-F1
#
_entry.id   AF-A0A935VYF9-F1
#
_cell.length_a   1.000
_cell.length_b   1.000
_cell.length_c   1.000
_cell.angle_alpha   90.00
_cell.angle_beta   90.00
_cell.angle_gamma   90.00
#
_symmetry.space_group_name_H-M   'P 1'
#
loop_
_entity.id
_entity.type
_entity.pdbx_description
1 polymer ?
#
loop_
_entity_poly.entity_id
_entity_poly.type
_entity_poly.pdbx_seq_one_letter_code
_entity_poly.pdbx_strand_id
1 'polypeptide(L)' 'MKGVLGGLIAFVCLVLAGVCFYMFQHSGTTMYAVGAGIFGLLMVIFGAMFLSGRVNKTEDIHITE' A
#
# COMPACT_ATOMS: atom_id res chain seq x y z
N MET A 1 5.82 -12.41 -10.92
CA MET A 1 5.03 -11.31 -11.51
C MET A 1 3.87 -10.85 -10.63
N LYS A 2 3.03 -11.74 -10.07
CA LYS A 2 1.84 -11.36 -9.26
C LYS A 2 2.15 -10.48 -8.03
N GLY A 3 3.27 -10.72 -7.32
CA GLY A 3 3.67 -9.89 -6.19
C GLY A 3 4.07 -8.46 -6.59
N VAL A 4 4.81 -8.30 -7.69
CA VAL A 4 5.27 -6.99 -8.18
C VAL A 4 4.09 -6.06 -8.49
N LEU A 5 3.00 -6.60 -9.04
CA LEU A 5 1.77 -5.84 -9.29
C LEU A 5 1.15 -5.29 -7.99
N GLY A 6 1.11 -6.10 -6.92
CA GLY A 6 0.61 -5.66 -5.62
C GLY A 6 1.45 -4.54 -5.01
N GLY A 7 2.79 -4.64 -5.11
CA GLY A 7 3.69 -3.58 -4.67
C GLY A 7 3.52 -2.27 -5.49
N LEU A 8 3.30 -2.39 -6.80
CA LEU A 8 3.09 -1.24 -7.68
C LEU A 8 1.76 -0.55 -7.42
N ILE A 9 0.68 -1.32 -7.18
CA ILE A 9 -0.62 -0.80 -6.76
C ILE A 9 -0.52 -0.11 -5.41
N ALA A 10 0.16 -0.71 -4.43
CA ALA A 10 0.37 -0.12 -3.12
C ALA A 10 1.11 1.24 -3.21
N PHE A 11 2.11 1.33 -4.10
CA PHE A 11 2.82 2.58 -4.36
C PHE A 11 1.93 3.65 -5.01
N VAL A 12 1.09 3.28 -5.98
CA VAL A 12 0.12 4.21 -6.58
C VAL A 12 -0.89 4.70 -5.54
N CYS A 13 -1.40 3.80 -4.69
CA CYS A 13 -2.29 4.18 -3.59
C CYS A 13 -1.61 5.12 -2.58
N LEU A 14 -0.32 4.93 -2.27
CA LEU A 14 0.46 5.84 -1.43
C LEU A 14 0.49 7.26 -2.04
N VAL A 15 0.82 7.36 -3.34
CA VAL A 15 0.89 8.65 -4.03
C VAL A 15 -0.47 9.34 -4.03
N LEU A 16 -1.54 8.62 -4.36
CA LEU A 16 -2.90 9.15 -4.35
C LEU A 16 -3.34 9.59 -2.95
N ALA A 17 -3.03 8.82 -1.91
CA ALA A 17 -3.31 9.20 -0.53
C ALA A 17 -2.57 10.50 -0.14
N GLY A 18 -1.30 10.62 -0.54
CA GLY A 18 -0.49 11.82 -0.31
C GLY A 18 -1.04 13.05 -1.03
N VAL A 19 -1.45 12.91 -2.29
CA VAL A 19 -2.08 14.01 -3.06
C VAL A 19 -3.41 14.42 -2.43
N CYS A 20 -4.27 13.46 -2.09
CA CYS A 20 -5.54 13.76 -1.41
C CYS A 20 -5.30 14.46 -0.07
N PHE A 21 -4.32 14.01 0.73
CA PHE A 21 -4.00 14.66 2.00
C PHE A 21 -3.47 16.08 1.79
N TYR A 22 -2.58 16.30 0.82
CA TYR A 22 -2.09 17.62 0.46
C TYR A 22 -3.22 18.57 0.02
N MET A 23 -4.13 18.08 -0.83
CA MET A 23 -5.30 18.86 -1.27
C MET A 23 -6.27 19.12 -0.13
N PHE A 24 -6.42 18.19 0.82
CA PHE A 24 -7.21 18.41 2.03
C PHE A 24 -6.64 19.57 2.86
N GLN A 25 -5.32 19.64 3.04
CA GLN A 25 -4.67 20.73 3.77
C GLN A 25 -4.86 22.10 3.12
N HIS A 26 -5.00 22.16 1.78
CA HIS A 26 -5.18 23.42 1.04
C HIS A 26 -6.64 23.81 0.87
N SER A 27 -7.51 22.85 0.60
CA SER A 27 -8.91 23.09 0.24
C SER A 27 -9.87 22.93 1.42
N GLY A 28 -9.48 22.21 2.47
CA GLY A 28 -10.31 21.92 3.65
C GLY A 28 -11.55 21.05 3.37
N THR A 29 -11.69 20.49 2.16
CA THR A 29 -12.90 19.74 1.79
C THR A 29 -12.86 18.32 2.32
N THR A 30 -13.94 17.89 2.96
CA THR A 30 -14.08 16.54 3.54
C THR A 30 -13.93 15.43 2.50
N MET A 31 -14.21 15.70 1.22
CA MET A 31 -13.99 14.75 0.12
C MET A 31 -12.53 14.30 0.00
N TYR A 32 -11.56 15.22 0.12
CA TYR A 32 -10.14 14.87 0.05
C TYR A 32 -9.67 14.13 1.30
N ALA A 33 -10.25 14.41 2.48
CA ALA A 33 -9.99 13.63 3.70
C ALA A 33 -10.46 12.18 3.57
N VAL A 34 -11.67 11.98 3.03
CA VAL A 34 -12.21 10.63 2.76
C VAL A 34 -11.36 9.90 1.73
N GLY A 35 -10.96 10.58 0.65
CA GLY A 35 -10.05 10.01 -0.36
C GLY A 35 -8.71 9.59 0.22
N ALA A 36 -8.09 10.43 1.05
CA ALA A 36 -6.83 10.10 1.73
C ALA A 36 -6.98 8.88 2.64
N GLY A 37 -8.09 8.77 3.37
CA GLY A 37 -8.39 7.61 4.22
C GLY A 37 -8.54 6.31 3.42
N ILE A 38 -9.33 6.32 2.34
CA ILE A 38 -9.57 5.13 1.51
C ILE A 38 -8.28 4.68 0.82
N PHE A 39 -7.55 5.59 0.17
CA PHE A 39 -6.30 5.23 -0.50
C PHE A 39 -5.20 4.82 0.48
N GLY A 40 -5.16 5.42 1.67
CA GLY A 40 -4.27 4.99 2.75
C GLY A 40 -4.54 3.56 3.19
N LEU A 41 -5.82 3.19 3.36
CA LEU A 41 -6.20 1.84 3.74
C LEU A 41 -5.88 0.80 2.65
N LEU A 42 -6.13 1.14 1.38
CA LEU A 42 -5.75 0.29 0.25
C LEU A 42 -4.23 0.10 0.15
N MET A 43 -3.45 1.16 0.39
CA MET A 43 -1.99 1.08 0.46
C MET A 43 -1.55 0.07 1.52
N VAL A 44 -2.14 0.09 2.72
CA VAL A 44 -1.81 -0.86 3.78
C VAL A 44 -2.15 -2.29 3.37
N ILE A 45 -3.32 -2.54 2.80
CA ILE A 45 -3.75 -3.89 2.38
C ILE A 45 -2.81 -4.44 1.30
N PHE A 46 -2.64 -3.70 0.19
CA PHE A 46 -1.81 -4.17 -0.92
C PHE A 46 -0.31 -4.21 -0.56
N GLY A 47 0.14 -3.28 0.28
CA GLY A 47 1.51 -3.27 0.81
C GLY A 47 1.79 -4.45 1.73
N ALA A 48 0.88 -4.78 2.65
CA ALA A 48 1.01 -5.94 3.52
C ALA A 48 0.97 -7.25 2.73
N MET A 49 0.07 -7.38 1.75
CA MET A 49 0.03 -8.55 0.86
C MET A 49 1.33 -8.71 0.05
N PHE A 50 1.88 -7.59 -0.43
CA PHE A 50 3.16 -7.59 -1.14
C PHE A 50 4.33 -8.01 -0.23
N LEU A 51 4.41 -7.47 0.99
CA LEU A 51 5.46 -7.80 1.96
C LEU A 51 5.35 -9.25 2.44
N SER A 52 4.16 -9.75 2.78
CA SER A 52 3.98 -11.16 3.20
C SER A 52 4.51 -12.14 2.16
N GLY A 53 4.31 -11.87 0.87
CA GLY A 53 4.84 -12.71 -0.20
C GLY A 53 6.37 -12.70 -0.34
N ARG A 54 7.06 -11.72 0.28
CA ARG A 54 8.53 -11.59 0.27
C ARG A 54 9.16 -12.11 1.56
N VAL A 55 8.53 -11.85 2.71
CA VAL A 55 8.97 -12.35 4.03
C VAL A 55 8.76 -13.86 4.14
N ASN A 56 7.70 -14.43 3.55
CA ASN A 56 7.48 -15.89 3.58
C ASN A 56 8.44 -16.69 2.69
N LYS A 57 9.26 -16.03 1.85
CA LYS A 57 10.23 -16.70 0.97
C LYS A 57 11.60 -16.89 1.63
N THR A 58 11.85 -16.24 2.77
CA THR A 58 13.11 -16.35 3.52
C THR A 58 13.09 -17.42 4.61
N GLU A 59 11.91 -17.99 4.90
CA GLU A 59 11.72 -19.03 5.93
C GLU A 59 11.82 -20.47 5.39
N ASP A 60 11.97 -20.68 4.07
CA ASP A 60 12.45 -21.97 3.53
C ASP A 60 13.96 -22.07 3.78
N ILE A 61 14.35 -22.02 5.06
CA ILE A 61 15.63 -22.54 5.50
C ILE A 61 15.49 -24.04 5.29
N HIS A 62 16.21 -24.54 4.29
CA HIS A 62 16.37 -25.95 4.02
C HIS A 62 16.53 -26.72 5.36
N ILE A 63 15.46 -27.36 5.82
CA ILE A 63 15.57 -28.51 6.69
C ILE A 63 16.14 -29.58 5.78
N THR A 64 17.47 -29.61 5.73
CA THR A 64 18.23 -30.82 5.44
C THR A 64 17.83 -31.85 6.48
N GLU A 65 16.96 -32.77 6.10
CA GLU A 65 17.01 -34.17 6.52
C GLU A 65 16.46 -35.06 5.40
#